data_AF-A0A178X3S5-F1
#
_entry.id   AF-A0A178X3S5-F1
#
_cell.length_a   1.000
_cell.length_b   1.000
_cell.length_c   1.000
_cell.angle_alpha   90.00
_cell.angle_beta   90.00
_cell.angle_gamma   90.00
#
_symmetry.space_group_name_H-M   'P 1'
#
loop_
_entity.id
_entity.type
_entity.pdbx_description
1 polymer ?
#
loop_
_entity_poly.entity_id
_entity_poly.type
_entity_poly.pdbx_seq_one_letter_code
_entity_poly.pdbx_strand_id
1 'polypeptide(L)'
;MGHHPYACALQIAIDCAEPERLAALWADALGYAVEKPSAGAAGWAEFSRSAGDGAEAGSRQPTRRLGPRLLFHRVPEPEHGKNRLHLDVRTGAHVQPGPPG
;
A
#
# COMPACT_ATOMS: atom_id res chain seq x y z
N MET A 1 30.88 0.80 -1.63
CA MET A 1 29.59 1.54 -1.65
C MET A 1 28.74 0.95 -0.53
N GLY A 2 28.52 1.72 0.54
CA GLY A 2 28.00 1.20 1.82
C GLY A 2 26.55 0.75 1.71
N HIS A 3 26.28 -0.48 2.16
CA HIS A 3 24.93 -0.98 2.36
C HIS A 3 24.29 -0.15 3.48
N HIS A 4 23.20 0.56 3.21
CA HIS A 4 22.45 1.26 4.26
C HIS A 4 21.90 0.21 5.24
N PRO A 5 22.33 0.20 6.52
CA PRO A 5 22.03 -0.88 7.48
C PRO A 5 20.57 -0.90 7.95
N TYR A 6 19.73 -0.01 7.42
CA TYR A 6 18.31 0.07 7.74
C TYR A 6 17.51 0.00 6.45
N ALA A 7 17.10 -1.20 6.06
CA ALA A 7 16.01 -1.35 5.12
C ALA A 7 14.72 -0.86 5.81
N CYS A 8 14.34 0.36 5.45
CA CYS A 8 13.09 0.99 5.87
C CYS A 8 12.04 0.75 4.78
N ALA A 9 10.89 0.18 5.15
CA ALA A 9 9.76 0.10 4.25
C ALA A 9 8.78 1.23 4.57
N LEU A 10 8.48 2.05 3.55
CA LEU A 10 7.51 3.13 3.63
C LEU A 10 6.17 2.69 3.03
N GLN A 11 5.09 3.05 3.70
CA GLN A 11 3.74 3.03 3.17
C GLN A 11 3.12 4.43 3.32
N ILE A 12 2.37 4.85 2.30
CA ILE A 12 1.60 6.09 2.29
C ILE A 12 0.14 5.67 2.26
N ALA A 13 -0.59 5.97 3.33
CA ALA A 13 -2.02 5.72 3.42
C ALA A 13 -2.79 7.00 3.15
N ILE A 14 -3.84 6.91 2.33
CA ILE A 14 -4.58 8.03 1.75
C ILE A 14 -6.06 7.81 2.01
N ASP A 15 -6.71 8.77 2.66
CA ASP A 15 -8.17 8.71 2.83
C ASP A 15 -8.87 9.07 1.52
N CYS A 16 -9.91 8.31 1.16
CA CYS A 16 -10.66 8.56 -0.06
C CYS A 16 -12.07 7.97 -0.01
N ALA A 17 -12.93 8.42 -0.92
CA ALA A 17 -14.25 7.83 -1.11
C ALA A 17 -14.18 6.49 -1.87
N GLU A 18 -13.27 6.38 -2.86
CA GLU A 18 -13.24 5.29 -3.84
C GLU A 18 -11.85 4.62 -3.92
N PRO A 19 -11.49 3.77 -2.94
CA PRO A 19 -10.16 3.20 -2.82
C PRO A 19 -9.76 2.29 -3.99
N GLU A 20 -10.68 1.48 -4.53
CA GLU A 20 -10.39 0.59 -5.65
C GLU A 20 -10.06 1.37 -6.93
N ARG A 21 -10.82 2.44 -7.19
CA ARG A 21 -10.61 3.31 -8.36
C ARG A 21 -9.26 4.03 -8.27
N LEU A 22 -8.91 4.56 -7.09
CA LEU A 22 -7.61 5.21 -6.89
C LEU A 22 -6.45 4.21 -6.93
N ALA A 23 -6.61 3.02 -6.36
CA ALA A 23 -5.61 1.97 -6.45
C ALA A 23 -5.30 1.60 -7.91
N ALA A 24 -6.32 1.45 -8.76
CA ALA A 24 -6.13 1.18 -10.18
C ALA A 24 -5.46 2.36 -10.91
N LEU A 25 -5.90 3.59 -10.64
CA LEU A 25 -5.33 4.81 -11.23
C LEU A 25 -3.83 4.94 -10.92
N TRP A 26 -3.45 4.82 -9.65
CA TRP A 26 -2.07 4.95 -9.23
C TRP A 26 -1.21 3.74 -9.61
N ALA A 27 -1.82 2.55 -9.70
CA ALA A 27 -1.16 1.39 -10.27
C ALA A 27 -0.69 1.66 -11.71
N ASP A 28 -1.60 2.15 -12.55
CA ASP A 28 -1.31 2.51 -13.93
C ASP A 28 -0.27 3.65 -14.02
N ALA A 29 -0.49 4.74 -13.28
CA ALA A 29 0.35 5.92 -13.33
C ALA A 29 1.81 5.67 -12.87
N LEU A 30 2.03 4.74 -11.93
CA LEU A 30 3.35 4.47 -11.34
C LEU A 30 3.99 3.17 -11.84
N GLY A 31 3.33 2.43 -12.74
CA GLY A 31 3.75 1.08 -13.13
C GLY A 31 3.73 0.10 -11.95
N TYR A 32 2.82 0.32 -11.00
CA TYR A 32 2.57 -0.53 -9.84
C TYR A 32 1.55 -1.62 -10.20
N ALA A 33 1.41 -2.62 -9.32
CA ALA A 33 0.32 -3.57 -9.38
C ALA A 33 -0.69 -3.26 -8.27
N VAL A 34 -1.98 -3.39 -8.58
CA VAL A 34 -3.02 -3.43 -7.55
C VAL A 34 -2.76 -4.65 -6.68
N GLU A 35 -2.64 -4.47 -5.37
CA GLU A 35 -2.43 -5.60 -4.47
C GLU A 35 -3.70 -6.44 -4.39
N LYS A 36 -3.54 -7.75 -4.26
CA LYS A 36 -4.63 -8.64 -3.87
C LYS A 36 -4.67 -8.72 -2.34
N PRO A 37 -5.85 -8.75 -1.71
CA PRO A 37 -5.94 -8.99 -0.27
C PRO A 37 -5.29 -10.34 0.07
N SER A 38 -4.61 -10.40 1.21
CA SER A 38 -4.12 -11.67 1.74
C SER A 38 -5.27 -12.53 2.30
N ALA A 39 -5.07 -13.84 2.38
CA ALA A 39 -5.96 -14.80 3.07
C ALA A 39 -7.31 -15.12 2.42
N GLY A 40 -7.38 -15.23 1.08
CA GLY A 40 -8.54 -15.85 0.40
C GLY A 40 -9.81 -15.00 0.37
N ALA A 41 -9.76 -13.76 0.87
CA ALA A 41 -10.83 -12.79 0.70
C ALA A 41 -11.06 -12.48 -0.78
N ALA A 42 -12.31 -12.34 -1.20
CA ALA A 42 -12.69 -12.01 -2.57
C ALA A 42 -12.29 -10.58 -2.97
N GLY A 43 -12.05 -9.72 -1.98
CA GLY A 43 -11.63 -8.33 -2.18
C GLY A 43 -11.21 -7.68 -0.87
N TRP A 44 -10.55 -6.52 -0.98
CA TRP A 44 -10.06 -5.81 0.20
C TRP A 44 -11.18 -5.37 1.14
N ALA A 45 -12.37 -5.04 0.62
CA ALA A 45 -13.52 -4.72 1.47
C ALA A 45 -13.90 -5.87 2.43
N GLU A 46 -13.75 -7.13 2.01
CA GLU A 46 -13.97 -8.30 2.87
C GLU A 46 -12.82 -8.50 3.86
N PHE A 47 -11.58 -8.38 3.37
CA PHE A 47 -10.38 -8.48 4.20
C PHE A 47 -10.39 -7.44 5.35
N SER A 48 -10.68 -6.18 5.05
CA SER A 48 -10.74 -5.09 6.02
C SER A 48 -11.85 -5.29 7.05
N ARG A 49 -13.05 -5.74 6.63
CA ARG A 49 -14.13 -6.11 7.57
C ARG A 49 -13.69 -7.18 8.58
N SER A 50 -12.85 -8.12 8.16
CA SER A 50 -12.32 -9.15 9.07
C SER A 50 -11.20 -8.63 10.00
N ALA A 51 -10.52 -7.53 9.61
CA ALA A 51 -9.43 -6.92 10.36
C ALA A 51 -9.89 -5.86 11.38
N GLY A 52 -11.18 -5.47 11.37
CA GLY A 52 -11.78 -4.55 12.35
C GLY A 52 -11.86 -3.09 11.89
N ASP A 53 -11.13 -2.72 10.83
CA ASP A 53 -11.06 -1.36 10.30
C ASP A 53 -11.63 -1.33 8.86
N GLY A 54 -12.29 -0.23 8.47
CA GLY A 54 -13.11 -0.11 7.26
C GLY A 54 -12.40 -0.46 5.94
N ALA A 55 -13.19 -0.67 4.87
CA ALA A 55 -12.73 -1.10 3.55
C ALA A 55 -11.47 -0.35 3.05
N GLU A 56 -10.35 -1.06 2.94
CA GLU A 56 -9.10 -0.56 2.38
C GLU A 56 -8.94 -1.02 0.93
N ALA A 57 -8.01 -0.45 0.16
CA ALA A 57 -7.45 -1.09 -1.04
C ALA A 57 -5.99 -0.67 -1.22
N GLY A 58 -5.09 -1.63 -1.49
CA GLY A 58 -3.65 -1.38 -1.64
C GLY A 58 -3.17 -1.42 -3.09
N SER A 59 -2.14 -0.63 -3.40
CA SER A 59 -1.31 -0.78 -4.60
C SER A 59 0.17 -0.74 -4.23
N ARG A 60 0.99 -1.58 -4.88
CA ARG A 60 2.42 -1.70 -4.56
C ARG A 60 3.21 -1.98 -5.82
N GLN A 61 4.46 -1.52 -5.81
CA GLN A 61 5.43 -1.90 -6.83
C GLN A 61 5.54 -3.44 -6.93
N PRO A 62 5.38 -4.03 -8.13
CA PRO A 62 5.37 -5.49 -8.30
C PRO A 62 6.73 -6.13 -8.04
N THR A 63 7.82 -5.39 -8.31
CA THR A 63 9.17 -5.77 -7.90
C THR A 63 9.51 -4.98 -6.66
N ARG A 64 9.94 -5.65 -5.58
CA ARG A 64 10.14 -5.10 -4.23
C ARG A 64 11.26 -4.04 -4.13
N ARG A 65 11.66 -3.40 -5.22
CA ARG A 65 12.99 -2.80 -5.31
C ARG A 65 13.09 -1.35 -4.89
N LEU A 66 12.14 -0.42 -5.13
CA LEU A 66 12.40 1.01 -4.82
C LEU A 66 11.19 1.94 -4.51
N GLY A 67 9.94 1.46 -4.43
CA GLY A 67 8.77 2.34 -4.23
C GLY A 67 7.97 2.12 -2.92
N PRO A 68 7.35 3.18 -2.33
CA PRO A 68 6.45 3.00 -1.18
C PRO A 68 5.19 2.23 -1.58
N ARG A 69 4.57 1.51 -0.64
CA ARG A 69 3.20 1.00 -0.82
C ARG A 69 2.23 2.18 -0.72
N LEU A 70 1.25 2.24 -1.61
CA LEU A 70 0.12 3.15 -1.48
C LEU A 70 -1.08 2.36 -0.96
N LEU A 71 -1.70 2.85 0.11
CA LEU A 71 -2.89 2.27 0.71
C LEU A 71 -4.00 3.31 0.69
N PHE A 72 -5.20 2.91 0.28
CA PHE A 72 -6.35 3.79 0.17
C PHE A 72 -7.40 3.37 1.17
N HIS A 73 -7.75 4.24 2.12
CA HIS A 73 -8.72 3.98 3.18
C HIS A 73 -10.05 4.63 2.83
N ARG A 74 -11.14 3.84 2.86
CA ARG A 74 -12.47 4.40 2.62
C ARG A 74 -12.90 5.23 3.83
N VAL A 75 -13.19 6.51 3.58
CA VAL A 75 -13.84 7.39 4.56
C VAL A 75 -15.21 7.84 4.02
N PRO A 76 -16.23 7.95 4.88
CA PRO A 76 -17.61 8.16 4.44
C PRO A 76 -17.86 9.54 3.81
N GLU A 77 -17.02 10.53 4.06
CA GLU A 77 -17.22 11.89 3.57
C GLU A 77 -15.97 12.42 2.85
N PRO A 78 -16.07 12.84 1.57
CA PRO A 78 -14.97 13.48 0.88
C PRO A 78 -14.71 14.85 1.52
N GLU A 79 -13.51 15.05 2.06
CA GLU A 79 -13.09 16.36 2.52
C GLU A 79 -12.67 17.23 1.32
N HIS A 80 -13.16 18.46 1.30
CA HIS A 80 -12.78 19.45 0.29
C HIS A 80 -11.52 20.19 0.79
N GLY A 81 -10.42 20.09 0.05
CA GLY A 81 -9.17 20.75 0.41
C GLY A 81 -7.94 19.89 0.13
N LYS A 82 -7.07 19.73 1.13
CA LYS A 82 -5.85 18.92 1.02
C LYS A 82 -6.18 17.44 1.18
N ASN A 83 -5.43 16.57 0.49
CA ASN A 83 -5.51 15.13 0.74
C ASN A 83 -5.06 14.82 2.18
N ARG A 84 -5.87 14.04 2.91
CA ARG A 84 -5.46 13.43 4.17
C ARG A 84 -4.60 12.22 3.89
N LEU A 85 -3.39 12.22 4.44
CA LEU A 85 -2.47 11.10 4.34
C LEU A 85 -1.74 10.87 5.66
N HIS A 86 -1.33 9.63 5.89
CA HIS A 86 -0.37 9.28 6.93
C HIS A 86 0.75 8.40 6.35
N LEU A 87 1.90 8.43 7.04
CA LEU A 87 3.11 7.72 6.65
C LEU A 87 3.37 6.60 7.65
N ASP A 88 3.34 5.36 7.17
CA ASP A 88 3.69 4.20 7.97
C ASP A 88 5.13 3.80 7.68
N VAL A 89 5.96 3.89 8.71
CA VAL A 89 7.40 3.59 8.64
C VAL A 89 7.67 2.29 9.37
N ARG A 90 8.10 1.26 8.62
CA ARG A 90 8.55 -0.02 9.19
C ARG A 90 10.07 -0.11 9.14
N THR A 91 10.69 -0.10 10.32
CA THR A 91 12.12 -0.32 10.48
C THR A 91 12.42 -1.82 10.62
N GLY A 92 13.53 -2.29 10.03
CA GLY A 92 13.99 -3.68 10.19
C GLY A 92 13.44 -4.70 9.18
N ALA A 93 12.94 -4.28 8.02
CA ALA A 93 12.53 -5.21 6.97
C ALA A 93 13.76 -5.93 6.42
N HIS A 94 14.04 -7.17 6.84
CA HIS A 94 15.06 -8.00 6.21
C HIS A 94 14.79 -8.05 4.69
N VAL A 95 15.65 -7.40 3.92
CA VAL A 95 15.81 -7.69 2.50
C VAL A 95 16.46 -9.06 2.47
N GLN A 96 15.66 -10.10 2.17
CA GLN A 96 16.22 -11.41 1.84
C GLN A 96 17.12 -11.20 0.61
N PRO A 97 18.41 -11.54 0.68
CA PRO A 97 19.26 -11.49 -0.50
C PRO A 97 18.67 -12.41 -1.56
N GLY A 98 18.67 -11.97 -2.82
CA GLY A 98 18.30 -12.84 -3.94
C GLY A 98 19.23 -14.06 -3.98
N PRO A 99 18.77 -15.21 -4.52
CA PRO A 99 19.61 -16.41 -4.60
C PRO A 99 20.92 -16.09 -5.34
N PRO A 100 22.05 -16.70 -4.95
CA PRO A 100 23.30 -16.54 -5.66
C PRO A 100 23.14 -17.04 -7.11
N GLY A 101 23.67 -16.25 -8.05
CA GLY A 101 23.79 -16.63 -9.46
C GLY A 101 24.97 -17.56 -9.71
#